data_AF-A0ABD4ZGL7-F1
#
_entry.id   AF-A0ABD4ZGL7-F1
#
_cell.length_a   1.000
_cell.length_b   1.000
_cell.length_c   1.000
_cell.angle_alpha   90.00
_cell.angle_beta   90.00
_cell.angle_gamma   90.00
#
_symmetry.space_group_name_H-M   'P 1'
#
loop_
_entity.id
_entity.type
_entity.pdbx_description
1 polymer ?
#
loop_
_entity_poly.entity_id
_entity_poly.type
_entity_poly.pdbx_seq_one_letter_code
_entity_poly.pdbx_strand_id
1 'polypeptide(L)'
;MNNIKGNIVLAFFVGLFLGAISIFLAIGGGPLNVSLFVIIFHFTMKQSSVYSIATVFFSQITKIISIVASAQYQMFDMKMIPMLIIASIIGGYIGTVWNQKISSAKLENLYTVFMIAITAITGFNVIHFI
;
A
#
# COMPACT_ATOMS: atom_id res chain seq x y z
N MET A 1 -1.88 16.35 -22.61
CA MET A 1 -1.47 14.98 -23.00
C MET A 1 0.02 14.87 -23.43
N ASN A 2 0.88 15.85 -23.12
CA ASN A 2 2.30 15.88 -23.54
C ASN A 2 3.34 15.65 -22.40
N ASN A 3 2.94 15.57 -21.13
CA ASN A 3 3.89 15.39 -20.00
C ASN A 3 4.13 13.93 -19.57
N ILE A 4 3.51 12.95 -20.24
CA ILE A 4 3.56 11.53 -19.82
C ILE A 4 4.78 10.79 -20.39
N LYS A 5 5.31 11.22 -21.55
CA LYS A 5 6.43 10.52 -22.22
C LYS A 5 7.81 10.84 -21.63
N GLY A 6 7.98 11.99 -20.96
CA GLY A 6 9.26 12.41 -20.37
C GLY A 6 9.58 11.80 -19.00
N ASN A 7 8.61 11.12 -18.36
CA ASN A 7 8.72 10.72 -16.95
C ASN A 7 8.70 9.20 -16.71
N ILE A 8 8.84 8.37 -17.75
CA ILE A 8 8.95 6.90 -17.57
C ILE A 8 10.18 6.53 -16.75
N VAL A 9 11.31 7.20 -17.00
CA VAL A 9 12.54 7.00 -16.23
C VAL A 9 12.32 7.39 -14.76
N LEU A 10 11.67 8.53 -14.52
CA LEU A 10 11.34 8.98 -13.17
C LEU A 10 10.34 8.05 -12.48
N ALA A 11 9.31 7.58 -13.19
CA ALA A 11 8.35 6.59 -12.70
C ALA A 11 9.01 5.25 -12.37
N PHE A 12 10.00 4.83 -13.15
CA PHE A 12 10.77 3.63 -12.89
C PHE A 12 11.58 3.76 -11.60
N PHE A 13 12.36 4.84 -11.44
CA PHE A 13 13.15 5.06 -10.23
C PHE A 13 12.29 5.27 -8.99
N VAL A 14 11.19 6.03 -9.10
CA VAL A 14 10.23 6.22 -8.01
C VAL A 14 9.54 4.91 -7.65
N GLY A 15 9.11 4.13 -8.66
CA GLY A 15 8.52 2.81 -8.44
C GLY A 15 9.48 1.82 -7.78
N LEU A 16 10.75 1.83 -8.18
CA LEU A 16 11.81 1.00 -7.59
C LEU A 16 12.10 1.41 -6.14
N PHE A 17 12.18 2.70 -5.86
CA PHE A 17 12.36 3.23 -4.51
C PHE A 17 11.17 2.92 -3.60
N LEU A 18 9.93 3.14 -4.08
CA LEU A 18 8.70 2.80 -3.35
C LEU A 18 8.62 1.29 -3.10
N GLY A 19 8.96 0.46 -4.10
CA GLY A 19 8.98 -0.99 -3.96
C GLY A 19 9.96 -1.45 -2.88
N ALA A 20 11.15 -0.86 -2.82
CA ALA A 20 12.14 -1.15 -1.79
C ALA A 20 11.61 -0.78 -0.38
N ILE A 21 11.05 0.42 -0.21
CA ILE A 21 10.46 0.87 1.06
C ILE A 21 9.27 -0.02 1.46
N SER A 22 8.45 -0.39 0.48
CA SER A 22 7.26 -1.22 0.64
C SER A 22 7.60 -2.59 1.23
N ILE A 23 8.67 -3.23 0.71
CA ILE A 23 9.18 -4.50 1.23
C ILE A 23 9.84 -4.30 2.61
N PHE A 24 10.61 -3.22 2.79
CA PHE A 24 11.28 -2.90 4.06
C PHE A 24 10.30 -2.69 5.21
N LEU A 25 9.20 -1.95 4.99
CA LEU A 25 8.15 -1.73 5.98
C LEU A 25 7.31 -2.98 6.26
N ALA A 26 7.56 -4.09 5.56
CA ALA A 26 6.91 -5.41 5.67
C ALA A 26 5.39 -5.43 5.40
N ILE A 27 4.71 -4.28 5.44
CA ILE A 27 3.27 -4.04 5.24
C ILE A 27 2.96 -3.76 3.76
N GLY A 28 3.95 -3.38 2.96
CA GLY A 28 3.75 -3.07 1.54
C GLY A 28 3.57 -1.56 1.23
N GLY A 29 3.99 -0.66 2.13
CA GLY A 29 4.02 0.79 1.87
C GLY A 29 2.67 1.46 1.63
N GLY A 30 1.54 0.77 1.88
CA GLY A 30 0.20 1.15 1.43
C GLY A 30 -0.08 2.65 1.55
N PRO A 31 -0.08 3.23 2.77
CA PRO A 31 -0.45 4.62 2.85
C PRO A 31 0.61 5.62 2.32
N LEU A 32 1.87 5.29 2.56
CA LEU A 32 3.01 6.08 2.13
C LEU A 32 3.09 6.19 0.59
N ASN A 33 2.76 5.11 -0.12
CA ASN A 33 2.75 5.08 -1.58
C ASN A 33 1.69 6.01 -2.18
N VAL A 34 0.49 6.10 -1.58
CA VAL A 34 -0.56 7.01 -2.06
C VAL A 34 -0.10 8.45 -1.91
N SER A 35 0.43 8.84 -0.75
CA SER A 35 0.93 10.20 -0.51
C SER A 35 2.02 10.60 -1.50
N LEU A 36 2.96 9.69 -1.80
CA LEU A 36 4.00 9.91 -2.79
C LEU A 36 3.46 10.05 -4.21
N PHE A 37 2.49 9.22 -4.63
CA PHE A 37 1.89 9.35 -5.95
C PHE A 37 1.14 10.67 -6.13
N VAL A 38 0.47 11.16 -5.08
CA VAL A 38 -0.18 12.47 -5.10
C VAL A 38 0.85 13.60 -5.23
N ILE A 39 1.94 13.54 -4.46
CA ILE A 39 2.95 14.63 -4.44
C ILE A 39 3.80 14.65 -5.73
N ILE A 40 4.30 13.50 -6.17
CA ILE A 40 5.24 13.42 -7.30
C ILE A 40 4.52 13.52 -8.64
N PHE A 41 3.42 12.76 -8.81
CA PHE A 41 2.74 12.66 -10.10
C PHE A 41 1.49 13.53 -10.20
N HIS A 42 1.13 14.25 -9.12
CA HIS A 42 -0.08 15.08 -9.05
C HIS A 42 -1.34 14.27 -9.41
N PHE A 43 -1.32 12.98 -9.06
CA PHE A 43 -2.45 12.07 -9.29
C PHE A 43 -3.59 12.39 -8.33
N THR A 44 -4.81 12.17 -8.81
CA THR A 44 -5.99 12.24 -7.95
C THR A 44 -5.93 11.14 -6.89
N MET A 45 -6.47 11.38 -5.70
CA MET A 45 -6.48 10.39 -4.61
C MET A 45 -7.05 9.03 -5.03
N LYS A 46 -8.07 9.00 -5.89
CA LYS A 46 -8.61 7.75 -6.44
C LYS A 46 -7.59 6.98 -7.30
N GLN A 47 -6.86 7.67 -8.18
CA GLN A 47 -5.82 7.05 -9.01
C GLN A 47 -4.66 6.56 -8.15
N SER A 48 -4.15 7.40 -7.25
CA SER A 48 -3.05 7.06 -6.33
C SER A 48 -3.40 5.85 -5.46
N SER A 49 -4.65 5.71 -5.04
CA SER A 49 -5.12 4.56 -4.26
C SER A 49 -5.06 3.25 -5.05
N VAL A 50 -5.45 3.26 -6.33
CA VAL A 50 -5.37 2.08 -7.20
C VAL A 50 -3.92 1.68 -7.46
N TYR A 51 -3.05 2.65 -7.78
CA TYR A 51 -1.64 2.38 -8.00
C TYR A 51 -0.93 1.88 -6.74
N SER A 52 -1.27 2.41 -5.56
CA SER A 52 -0.74 1.93 -4.28
C SER A 52 -1.11 0.48 -4.00
N ILE A 53 -2.39 0.09 -4.19
CA ILE A 53 -2.84 -1.30 -4.01
C ILE A 53 -2.08 -2.24 -4.96
N ALA A 54 -1.84 -1.81 -6.21
CA ALA A 54 -1.03 -2.58 -7.15
C ALA A 54 0.42 -2.77 -6.64
N THR A 55 1.06 -1.71 -6.13
CA THR A 55 2.40 -1.81 -5.53
C THR A 55 2.44 -2.75 -4.33
N VAL A 56 1.44 -2.71 -3.45
CA VAL A 56 1.30 -3.64 -2.32
C VAL A 56 1.20 -5.07 -2.84
N PHE A 57 0.33 -5.32 -3.81
CA PHE A 57 0.11 -6.64 -4.39
C PHE A 57 1.40 -7.26 -4.93
N PHE A 58 2.16 -6.52 -5.74
CA PHE A 58 3.45 -6.99 -6.26
C PHE A 58 4.50 -7.21 -5.15
N SER A 59 4.54 -6.32 -4.16
CA SER A 59 5.47 -6.46 -3.02
C SER A 59 5.20 -7.74 -2.21
N GLN A 60 3.92 -8.07 -2.00
CA GLN A 60 3.55 -9.29 -1.30
C GLN A 60 3.85 -10.55 -2.12
N ILE A 61 3.69 -10.51 -3.45
CA ILE A 61 4.13 -11.62 -4.32
C ILE A 61 5.64 -11.85 -4.15
N THR A 62 6.45 -10.80 -4.23
CA THR A 62 7.90 -10.91 -4.04
C THR A 62 8.25 -11.47 -2.65
N LYS A 63 7.53 -11.07 -1.61
CA LYS A 63 7.71 -11.58 -0.24
C LYS A 63 7.36 -13.06 -0.13
N ILE A 64 6.26 -13.49 -0.74
CA ILE A 64 5.87 -14.92 -0.78
C ILE A 64 6.93 -15.73 -1.52
N ILE A 65 7.39 -15.27 -2.68
CA ILE A 65 8.48 -15.92 -3.44
C ILE A 65 9.73 -16.05 -2.56
N SER A 66 10.09 -14.99 -1.82
CA SER A 66 11.27 -14.99 -0.94
C SER A 66 11.13 -15.99 0.22
N ILE A 67 9.94 -16.10 0.82
CA ILE A 67 9.65 -17.08 1.88
C ILE A 67 9.77 -18.52 1.36
N VAL A 68 9.22 -18.78 0.17
CA VAL A 68 9.28 -20.10 -0.48
C VAL A 68 10.72 -20.45 -0.83
N ALA A 69 11.47 -19.52 -1.43
CA ALA A 69 12.87 -19.73 -1.80
C ALA A 69 13.79 -19.94 -0.59
N SER A 70 13.48 -19.30 0.54
CA SER A 70 14.26 -19.41 1.79
C SER A 70 13.85 -20.60 2.66
N ALA A 71 12.91 -21.44 2.20
CA ALA A 71 12.36 -22.57 2.93
C ALA A 71 11.78 -22.25 4.32
N GLN A 72 11.37 -21.01 4.56
CA GLN A 72 10.87 -20.52 5.86
C GLN A 72 9.38 -20.78 6.09
N TYR A 73 8.78 -21.72 5.35
CA TYR A 73 7.36 -22.02 5.41
C TYR A 73 6.88 -22.54 6.78
N GLN A 74 7.79 -23.05 7.62
CA GLN A 74 7.46 -23.51 8.97
C GLN A 74 7.09 -22.38 9.95
N MET A 75 7.40 -21.12 9.62
CA MET A 75 7.02 -19.98 10.46
C MET A 75 5.57 -19.52 10.24
N PHE A 76 4.87 -20.06 9.24
CA PHE A 76 3.52 -19.66 8.90
C PHE A 76 2.50 -20.74 9.25
N ASP A 77 1.43 -20.35 9.94
CA ASP A 77 0.29 -21.24 10.16
C ASP A 77 -0.50 -21.42 8.86
N MET A 78 -0.28 -22.57 8.20
CA MET A 78 -0.98 -22.93 6.96
C MET A 78 -2.52 -22.88 7.10
N LYS A 79 -3.08 -23.04 8.30
CA LYS A 79 -4.53 -23.02 8.51
C LYS A 79 -5.12 -21.61 8.39
N MET A 80 -4.31 -20.57 8.60
CA MET A 80 -4.77 -19.18 8.50
C MET A 80 -4.81 -18.66 7.06
N ILE A 81 -4.05 -19.29 6.15
CA ILE A 81 -3.92 -18.85 4.74
C ILE A 81 -5.28 -18.79 4.02
N PRO A 82 -6.15 -19.82 4.05
CA PRO A 82 -7.45 -19.76 3.36
C PRO A 82 -8.35 -18.65 3.91
N MET A 83 -8.33 -18.43 5.23
CA MET A 83 -9.11 -17.38 5.87
C MET A 83 -8.63 -15.99 5.44
N LEU A 84 -7.32 -15.78 5.35
CA LEU A 84 -6.73 -14.53 4.85
C LEU A 84 -7.09 -14.27 3.40
N ILE A 85 -7.11 -15.29 2.54
CA ILE A 85 -7.51 -15.15 1.13
C ILE A 85 -8.96 -14.66 1.05
N ILE A 86 -9.89 -15.33 1.74
CA ILE A 86 -11.31 -14.96 1.74
C ILE A 86 -11.50 -13.54 2.28
N ALA A 87 -10.89 -13.22 3.43
CA ALA A 87 -10.96 -11.89 4.03
C ALA A 87 -10.40 -10.81 3.10
N SER A 88 -9.28 -11.07 2.41
CA SER A 88 -8.66 -10.13 1.48
C SER A 88 -9.51 -9.88 0.24
N ILE A 89 -10.17 -10.91 -0.30
CA ILE A 89 -11.08 -10.76 -1.45
C ILE A 89 -12.30 -9.92 -1.07
N ILE A 90 -12.94 -10.24 0.07
CA ILE A 90 -14.12 -9.50 0.54
C ILE A 90 -13.74 -8.05 0.86
N GLY A 91 -12.65 -7.84 1.61
CA GLY A 91 -12.16 -6.50 1.94
C GLY A 91 -11.80 -5.69 0.71
N GLY A 92 -11.11 -6.29 -0.27
CA GLY A 92 -10.75 -5.66 -1.54
C GLY A 92 -11.97 -5.27 -2.36
N TYR A 93 -12.99 -6.13 -2.41
CA TYR A 93 -14.24 -5.84 -3.12
C TYR A 93 -15.00 -4.68 -2.47
N ILE A 94 -15.25 -4.75 -1.15
CA ILE A 94 -15.97 -3.70 -0.41
C ILE A 94 -15.22 -2.37 -0.51
N GLY A 95 -13.90 -2.40 -0.31
CA GLY A 95 -13.04 -1.21 -0.41
C GLY A 95 -13.08 -0.58 -1.80
N THR A 96 -13.09 -1.39 -2.86
CA THR A 96 -13.19 -0.89 -4.24
C THR A 96 -14.54 -0.21 -4.50
N VAL A 97 -15.63 -0.84 -4.06
CA VAL A 97 -16.99 -0.27 -4.20
C VAL A 97 -17.10 1.06 -3.46
N TRP A 98 -16.56 1.15 -2.24
CA TRP A 98 -16.55 2.39 -1.46
C TRP A 98 -15.67 3.48 -2.11
N ASN A 99 -14.47 3.12 -2.55
CA ASN A 99 -13.55 4.04 -3.23
C ASN A 99 -14.18 4.66 -4.50
N GLN A 100 -14.97 3.87 -5.25
CA GLN A 100 -15.68 4.38 -6.43
C GLN A 100 -16.85 5.30 -6.07
N LYS A 101 -17.65 4.93 -5.04
CA LYS A 101 -18.86 5.68 -4.63
C LYS A 101 -18.57 7.01 -3.91
N ILE A 102 -17.47 7.09 -3.16
CA ILE A 102 -17.13 8.28 -2.38
C ILE A 102 -16.51 9.36 -3.29
N SER A 103 -16.76 10.64 -3.03
CA SER A 103 -16.13 11.75 -3.78
C SER A 103 -14.64 11.85 -3.45
N SER A 104 -13.82 12.29 -4.41
CA SER A 104 -12.36 12.37 -4.21
C SER A 104 -11.96 13.21 -2.98
N ALA A 105 -12.66 14.32 -2.73
CA ALA A 105 -12.40 15.16 -1.55
C ALA A 105 -12.74 14.47 -0.22
N LYS A 106 -13.83 13.69 -0.17
CA LYS A 106 -14.17 12.90 1.03
C LYS A 106 -13.18 11.76 1.25
N LEU A 107 -12.72 11.12 0.17
CA LEU A 107 -11.70 10.09 0.22
C LEU A 107 -10.39 10.66 0.79
N GLU A 108 -9.99 11.85 0.35
CA GLU A 108 -8.80 12.56 0.81
C GLU A 108 -8.87 12.89 2.30
N ASN A 109 -10.00 13.44 2.77
CA ASN A 109 -10.19 13.73 4.19
C ASN A 109 -10.18 12.45 5.03
N LEU A 110 -10.89 11.41 4.62
CA LEU A 110 -10.90 10.12 5.32
C LEU A 110 -9.48 9.56 5.45
N TYR A 111 -8.73 9.61 4.36
CA TYR A 111 -7.36 9.14 4.31
C TYR A 111 -6.43 9.93 5.23
N THR A 112 -6.56 11.27 5.24
CA THR A 112 -5.79 12.16 6.09
C THR A 112 -6.05 11.89 7.56
N VAL A 113 -7.32 11.73 7.96
CA VAL A 113 -7.70 11.38 9.34
C VAL A 113 -7.09 10.03 9.73
N PHE A 114 -7.15 9.04 8.85
CA PHE A 114 -6.58 7.72 9.11
C PHE A 114 -5.05 7.78 9.29
N MET A 115 -4.36 8.56 8.47
CA MET A 115 -2.92 8.78 8.57
C MET A 115 -2.51 9.48 9.86
N ILE A 116 -3.26 10.50 10.28
CA ILE A 116 -3.03 11.19 11.54
C ILE A 116 -3.23 10.21 12.71
N ALA A 117 -4.29 9.40 12.68
CA ALA A 117 -4.57 8.42 13.71
C ALA A 117 -3.45 7.37 13.82
N ILE A 118 -2.99 6.81 12.69
CA ILE A 118 -1.85 5.87 12.69
C ILE A 118 -0.60 6.56 13.25
N THR A 119 -0.30 7.78 12.80
CA THR A 119 0.87 8.53 13.26
C THR A 119 0.82 8.77 14.77
N ALA A 120 -0.35 9.12 15.31
CA ALA A 120 -0.55 9.30 16.75
C ALA A 120 -0.38 8.00 17.53
N ILE A 121 -0.95 6.88 17.04
CA ILE A 121 -0.80 5.55 17.66
C ILE A 121 0.66 5.11 17.65
N THR A 122 1.35 5.26 16.51
CA THR A 122 2.76 4.90 16.40
C THR A 122 3.62 5.79 17.29
N GLY A 123 3.35 7.10 17.36
CA GLY A 123 4.04 8.02 18.27
C GLY A 123 3.84 7.66 19.74
N PHE A 124 2.60 7.32 20.14
CA PHE A 124 2.31 6.85 21.49
C PHE A 124 3.04 5.54 21.81
N ASN A 125 3.03 4.58 20.88
CA ASN A 125 3.73 3.31 21.05
C ASN A 125 5.23 3.55 21.25
N VAL A 126 5.86 4.43 20.47
CA VAL A 126 7.28 4.76 20.64
C VAL A 126 7.56 5.36 22.03
N ILE A 127 6.72 6.26 22.53
CA ILE A 127 6.91 6.89 23.85
C ILE A 127 6.69 5.89 25.00
N HIS A 128 5.75 4.96 24.86
CA HIS A 128 5.47 3.96 25.89
C HIS A 128 6.45 2.77 25.86
N PHE A 129 7.04 2.47 24.70
CA PHE A 129 7.96 1.35 24.52
C PHE A 129 9.44 1.72 24.75
N ILE A 130 9.76 3.03 24.74
CA ILE A 130 11.03 3.60 25.23
C ILE A 130 10.97 3.77 26.74
#